data_AF-A0A662PKK9-F1
#
_entry.id   AF-A0A662PKK9-F1
#
_cell.length_a   1.000
_cell.length_b   1.000
_cell.length_c   1.000
_cell.angle_alpha   90.00
_cell.angle_beta   90.00
_cell.angle_gamma   90.00
#
_symmetry.space_group_name_H-M   'P 1'
#
loop_
_entity.id
_entity.type
_entity.pdbx_description
1 polymer ?
#
loop_
_entity_poly.entity_id
_entity_poly.type
_entity_poly.pdbx_seq_one_letter_code
_entity_poly.pdbx_strand_id
1 'polypeptide(L)'
;MARNELLSKFIGSMLAAALGDSMGAAFYKRSRDGMLRYTDDTAMMIALAESMIENKGAIDPIKLAWKFVEIYEKEPWRGYGPGPPRIFRLIRRGEGPLEL
;
A
#
# COMPACT_ATOMS: atom_id res chain seq x y z
N MET A 1 6.08 14.09 23.70
CA MET A 1 7.07 13.27 22.95
C MET A 1 7.91 14.22 22.11
N ALA A 2 9.23 14.14 22.16
CA ALA A 2 10.06 15.03 21.35
C ALA A 2 9.84 14.72 19.85
N ARG A 3 9.92 15.74 18.97
CA ARG A 3 9.71 15.54 17.51
C ARG A 3 10.58 14.41 16.95
N ASN A 4 11.83 14.31 17.41
CA ASN A 4 12.76 13.27 16.99
C ASN A 4 12.33 11.87 17.46
N GLU A 5 11.74 11.77 18.65
CA GLU A 5 11.24 10.50 19.18
C GLU A 5 10.01 10.03 18.39
N LEU A 6 9.11 10.96 18.04
CA LEU A 6 7.95 10.65 17.22
C LEU A 6 8.36 10.21 15.81
N LEU A 7 9.29 10.93 15.18
CA LEU A 7 9.81 10.57 13.86
C LEU A 7 10.44 9.17 13.85
N SER A 8 11.25 8.84 14.87
CA SER A 8 11.84 7.50 15.01
C SER A 8 10.78 6.41 15.11
N LYS A 9 9.66 6.66 15.79
CA LYS A 9 8.55 5.71 15.84
C LYS A 9 7.90 5.49 14.47
N PHE A 10 7.62 6.56 13.73
CA PHE A 10 7.06 6.44 12.37
C PHE A 10 7.99 5.68 11.42
N ILE A 11 9.27 6.03 11.40
CA ILE A 11 10.27 5.35 10.57
C ILE A 11 10.36 3.87 10.96
N GLY A 12 10.48 3.58 12.26
CA GLY A 12 10.57 2.21 12.77
C GLY A 12 9.33 1.39 12.41
N SER A 13 8.13 1.95 12.55
CA SER A 13 6.88 1.27 12.21
C SER A 13 6.77 0.95 10.71
N MET A 14 7.08 1.91 9.83
CA MET A 14 6.99 1.68 8.38
C MET A 14 8.03 0.67 7.89
N LEU A 15 9.27 0.76 8.40
CA LEU A 15 10.33 -0.21 8.07
C LEU A 15 9.97 -1.61 8.60
N ALA A 16 9.47 -1.71 9.82
CA ALA A 16 9.08 -3.00 10.41
C ALA A 16 7.90 -3.63 9.65
N ALA A 17 6.91 -2.84 9.21
CA ALA A 17 5.81 -3.31 8.39
C ALA A 17 6.31 -3.87 7.05
N ALA A 18 7.17 -3.13 6.33
CA ALA A 18 7.73 -3.57 5.05
C ALA A 18 8.63 -4.82 5.19
N LEU A 19 9.41 -4.90 6.27
CA LEU A 19 10.22 -6.07 6.58
C LEU A 19 9.34 -7.27 6.90
N GLY A 20 8.33 -7.10 7.76
CA GLY A 20 7.39 -8.16 8.13
C GLY A 20 6.63 -8.72 6.93
N ASP A 21 6.10 -7.85 6.07
CA ASP A 21 5.47 -8.19 4.80
C ASP A 21 6.41 -9.02 3.91
N SER A 22 7.58 -8.47 3.59
CA SER A 22 8.53 -9.13 2.68
C SER A 22 9.07 -10.46 3.21
N MET A 23 9.33 -10.57 4.53
CA MET A 23 9.73 -11.83 5.17
C MET A 23 8.59 -12.86 5.20
N GLY A 24 7.38 -12.43 5.58
CA GLY A 24 6.19 -13.29 5.60
C GLY A 24 5.88 -13.85 4.21
N ALA A 25 5.96 -12.99 3.19
CA ALA A 25 5.79 -13.38 1.80
C ALA A 25 6.88 -14.36 1.33
N ALA A 26 8.15 -14.11 1.65
CA ALA A 26 9.25 -14.99 1.29
C ALA A 26 9.10 -16.38 1.92
N PHE A 27 8.65 -16.44 3.17
CA PHE A 27 8.37 -17.70 3.88
C PHE A 27 7.19 -18.46 3.25
N TYR A 28 6.06 -17.77 3.04
CA TYR A 28 4.85 -18.38 2.47
C TYR A 28 5.05 -18.86 1.03
N LYS A 29 5.72 -18.06 0.20
CA LYS A 29 6.01 -18.38 -1.22
C LYS A 29 7.24 -19.27 -1.41
N ARG A 30 7.99 -19.57 -0.34
CA ARG A 30 9.28 -20.29 -0.38
C ARG A 30 10.23 -19.68 -1.43
N SER A 31 10.44 -18.36 -1.37
CA SER A 31 11.30 -17.68 -2.35
C SER A 31 12.70 -18.29 -2.33
N ARG A 32 13.18 -18.73 -3.50
CA ARG A 32 14.43 -19.48 -3.62
C ARG A 32 15.66 -18.59 -3.86
N ASP A 33 15.44 -17.34 -4.27
CA ASP A 33 16.50 -16.36 -4.54
C ASP A 33 17.01 -15.67 -3.26
N GLY A 34 16.36 -15.92 -2.11
CA GLY A 34 16.67 -15.27 -0.84
C GLY A 34 16.34 -13.77 -0.81
N MET A 35 15.70 -13.22 -1.86
CA MET A 35 15.47 -11.80 -1.97
C MET A 35 14.12 -11.41 -1.35
N LEU A 36 14.16 -10.51 -0.38
CA LEU A 36 12.97 -9.97 0.26
C LEU A 36 12.33 -8.92 -0.64
N ARG A 37 11.09 -9.19 -1.07
CA ARG A 37 10.27 -8.26 -1.85
C ARG A 37 8.95 -8.07 -1.12
N TYR A 38 8.60 -6.82 -0.84
CA TYR A 38 7.31 -6.50 -0.24
C TYR A 38 6.14 -6.75 -1.21
N THR A 39 4.94 -6.94 -0.67
CA THR A 39 3.73 -7.30 -1.42
C THR A 39 2.77 -6.11 -1.58
N ASP A 40 1.51 -6.41 -1.91
CA ASP A 40 0.45 -5.41 -1.96
C ASP A 40 0.25 -4.68 -0.62
N ASP A 41 0.52 -5.32 0.51
CA ASP A 41 0.41 -4.70 1.84
C ASP A 41 1.28 -3.43 1.94
N THR A 42 2.58 -3.55 1.64
CA THR A 42 3.49 -2.39 1.67
C THR A 42 3.21 -1.41 0.52
N ALA A 43 2.83 -1.90 -0.66
CA ALA A 43 2.49 -1.02 -1.79
C ALA A 43 1.30 -0.10 -1.43
N MET A 44 0.24 -0.67 -0.85
CA MET A 44 -0.94 0.09 -0.40
C MET A 44 -0.61 1.00 0.79
N MET A 45 0.24 0.57 1.73
CA MET A 45 0.72 1.42 2.83
C MET A 45 1.43 2.68 2.30
N ILE A 46 2.32 2.53 1.32
CA ILE A 46 3.03 3.66 0.70
C ILE A 46 2.04 4.61 0.02
N ALA A 47 1.11 4.10 -0.79
CA ALA A 47 0.10 4.92 -1.45
C ALA A 47 -0.76 5.72 -0.46
N LEU A 48 -1.14 5.12 0.67
CA LEU A 48 -1.86 5.82 1.74
C LEU A 48 -1.02 6.95 2.33
N ALA A 49 0.25 6.68 2.66
CA ALA A 49 1.15 7.68 3.23
C ALA A 49 1.40 8.85 2.26
N GLU A 50 1.63 8.57 0.98
CA GLU A 50 1.77 9.60 -0.06
C GLU A 50 0.51 10.44 -0.18
N SER A 51 -0.67 9.81 -0.22
CA SER A 51 -1.95 10.51 -0.30
C SER A 51 -2.17 11.45 0.89
N MET A 52 -1.79 11.03 2.10
CA MET A 52 -1.87 11.89 3.29
C MET A 52 -0.94 13.10 3.18
N ILE A 53 0.29 12.91 2.69
CA ILE A 53 1.25 14.01 2.49
C ILE A 53 0.73 14.99 1.44
N GLU A 54 0.26 14.50 0.29
CA GLU A 54 -0.33 15.28 -0.80
C GLU A 54 -1.55 16.09 -0.30
N ASN A 55 -2.33 15.53 0.62
CA ASN A 55 -3.55 16.15 1.18
C ASN A 55 -3.32 16.83 2.55
N LYS A 56 -2.10 17.29 2.84
CA LYS A 56 -1.78 18.09 4.04
C LYS A 56 -2.20 17.43 5.37
N GLY A 57 -2.04 16.12 5.44
CA GLY A 57 -2.37 15.29 6.60
C GLY A 57 -3.81 14.76 6.63
N ALA A 58 -4.66 15.12 5.66
CA ALA A 58 -6.01 14.57 5.53
C ALA A 58 -6.04 13.33 4.64
N ILE A 59 -7.08 12.51 4.79
CA ILE A 59 -7.40 11.44 3.84
C ILE A 59 -8.53 11.92 2.95
N ASP A 60 -8.26 12.00 1.64
CA ASP A 60 -9.26 12.20 0.60
C ASP A 60 -9.60 10.82 0.00
N PRO A 61 -10.77 10.24 0.30
CA PRO A 61 -11.10 8.88 -0.13
C PRO A 61 -11.12 8.70 -1.65
N ILE A 62 -11.51 9.74 -2.39
CA ILE A 62 -11.61 9.69 -3.86
C ILE A 62 -10.21 9.66 -4.46
N LYS A 63 -9.33 10.57 -4.03
CA LYS A 63 -7.94 10.58 -4.51
C LYS A 63 -7.19 9.32 -4.10
N LEU A 64 -7.41 8.83 -2.88
CA LEU A 64 -6.79 7.61 -2.40
C LEU A 64 -7.24 6.38 -3.22
N ALA A 65 -8.53 6.30 -3.56
CA ALA A 65 -9.04 5.23 -4.41
C ALA A 65 -8.36 5.22 -5.78
N TRP A 66 -8.23 6.38 -6.43
CA TRP A 66 -7.52 6.50 -7.71
C TRP A 66 -6.02 6.19 -7.59
N LYS A 67 -5.36 6.63 -6.50
CA LYS A 67 -3.96 6.29 -6.22
C LYS A 67 -3.78 4.77 -6.09
N PHE A 68 -4.69 4.07 -5.41
CA PHE A 68 -4.66 2.61 -5.34
C PHE A 68 -4.81 1.92 -6.69
N VAL A 69 -5.67 2.45 -7.57
CA VAL A 69 -5.77 1.96 -8.95
C VAL A 69 -4.45 2.15 -9.69
N GLU A 70 -3.85 3.35 -9.61
CA GLU A 70 -2.60 3.67 -10.30
C GLU A 70 -1.44 2.77 -9.86
N ILE A 71 -1.26 2.55 -8.55
CA ILE A 71 -0.19 1.69 -8.05
C ILE A 71 -0.40 0.22 -8.44
N TYR A 72 -1.66 -0.23 -8.47
CA TYR A 72 -2.00 -1.58 -8.91
C TYR A 72 -1.72 -1.77 -10.40
N GLU A 73 -2.10 -0.81 -11.24
CA GLU A 73 -1.84 -0.86 -12.69
C GLU A 73 -0.33 -0.85 -13.00
N LYS A 74 0.47 -0.12 -12.19
CA LYS A 74 1.93 -0.09 -12.32
C LYS A 74 2.62 -1.38 -11.88
N GLU A 75 2.18 -1.99 -10.78
CA GLU A 75 2.79 -3.19 -10.21
C GLU A 75 1.76 -4.30 -9.86
N PRO A 76 0.99 -4.83 -10.84
CA PRO A 76 -0.09 -5.78 -10.56
C PRO A 76 0.39 -7.13 -10.01
N TRP A 77 1.69 -7.44 -10.14
CA TRP A 77 2.33 -8.68 -9.69
C TRP A 77 2.63 -8.73 -8.18
N ARG A 78 2.30 -7.68 -7.41
CA ARG A 78 2.66 -7.57 -5.98
C ARG A 78 1.97 -8.57 -5.05
N GLY A 79 0.96 -9.30 -5.52
CA GLY A 79 0.32 -10.36 -4.72
C GLY A 79 -1.11 -10.07 -4.27
N TYR A 80 -1.72 -9.01 -4.82
CA TYR A 80 -3.11 -8.64 -4.55
C TYR A 80 -4.05 -9.84 -4.57
N GLY A 81 -4.79 -10.01 -3.48
CA GLY A 81 -5.94 -10.92 -3.45
C GLY A 81 -7.01 -10.54 -4.47
N PRO A 82 -8.06 -11.35 -4.69
CA PRO A 82 -9.06 -11.08 -5.74
C PRO A 82 -9.92 -9.84 -5.47
N GLY A 83 -9.96 -9.35 -4.23
CA GLY A 83 -10.76 -8.20 -3.79
C GLY A 83 -10.32 -6.87 -4.39
N PRO A 84 -9.12 -6.36 -4.07
CA PRO A 84 -8.66 -5.05 -4.55
C PRO A 84 -8.71 -4.91 -6.08
N PRO A 85 -8.21 -5.84 -6.90
CA PRO A 85 -8.32 -5.76 -8.36
C PRO A 85 -9.76 -5.68 -8.87
N ARG A 86 -10.72 -6.33 -8.20
CA ARG A 86 -12.14 -6.22 -8.53
C ARG A 86 -12.64 -4.80 -8.27
N ILE A 87 -12.31 -4.23 -7.11
CA ILE A 87 -12.69 -2.86 -6.75
C ILE A 87 -12.02 -1.84 -7.68
N PHE A 88 -10.75 -2.04 -8.06
CA PHE A 88 -10.03 -1.16 -8.98
C PHE A 88 -10.64 -1.15 -10.37
N ARG A 89 -11.06 -2.32 -10.89
CA ARG A 89 -11.85 -2.40 -12.13
C ARG A 89 -13.21 -1.70 -11.99
N LEU A 90 -13.82 -1.80 -10.81
CA LEU A 90 -14.92 -0.97 -10.28
C LEU A 90 -14.77 0.50 -10.68
N ILE A 91 -13.82 1.10 -9.98
CA ILE A 91 -13.43 2.50 -10.05
C ILE A 91 -13.13 2.91 -11.48
N ARG A 92 -12.41 2.09 -12.25
CA ARG A 92 -12.07 2.40 -13.66
C ARG A 92 -13.27 2.49 -14.59
N ARG A 93 -14.40 1.87 -14.25
CA ARG A 93 -15.65 1.94 -15.00
C ARG A 93 -16.57 3.07 -14.55
N GLY A 94 -16.18 3.86 -13.53
CA GLY A 94 -17.07 4.81 -12.88
C GLY A 94 -18.14 4.13 -12.02
N GLU A 95 -17.87 2.91 -11.55
CA GLU A 95 -18.77 2.12 -10.71
C GLU A 95 -18.14 1.96 -9.30
N GLY A 96 -18.96 1.92 -8.25
CA GLY A 96 -18.45 1.58 -6.91
C GLY A 96 -19.17 2.28 -5.75
N PRO A 97 -18.70 2.03 -4.51
CA PRO A 97 -19.27 2.62 -3.29
C PRO A 97 -18.89 4.10 -3.08
N LEU A 98 -17.98 4.61 -3.89
CA LEU A 98 -17.61 6.01 -3.93
C LEU A 98 -18.29 6.58 -5.18
N GLU A 99 -19.03 7.69 -5.02
CA GLU A 99 -19.55 8.47 -6.15
C GLU A 99 -18.34 9.10 -6.88
N LEU A 100 -17.76 8.33 -7.81
CA LEU A 100 -16.53 8.64 -8.56
C LEU A 100 -16.82 9.21 -9.95
#